data_AF-A0AA40S925-F1
#
_entry.id   AF-A0AA40S925-F1
#
_cell.length_a   1.000
_cell.length_b   1.000
_cell.length_c   1.000
_cell.angle_alpha   90.00
_cell.angle_beta   90.00
_cell.angle_gamma   90.00
#
_symmetry.space_group_name_H-M   'P 1'
#
loop_
_entity.id
_entity.type
_entity.pdbx_description
1 polymer ?
#
loop_
_entity_poly.entity_id
_entity_poly.type
_entity_poly.pdbx_seq_one_letter_code
_entity_poly.pdbx_strand_id
1 'polypeptide(L)'
;MRALTWQGKRNVRVENVPDPRIEEPTDAIIRITSTGLCGSDLHLYEVLTPFMTPGDILGHEPMGIVEEVGAAVPDLQVGDRVVVPFQIACGNCWMCLTGLPTQCETTQVSAEGMGAALFGYTRLYGAVPGAQAEYLRVPQAQYGPIKVPEGPPDDRFVYLSDVLPTAWQAVAYAGVPQGGSVAVLGLGPIGDMACRVAQVKGAGRVFGVDLVPERLRRARERGVETFDLRSFDDEKELVAAIRDQTDGRGPDAVIDAVGTEAHGSAAARMVQNASALLPRKLSGPMAERFSVDRLAALHTAIELVRRGGTVSVVGVYGGMADPMPMLTLFDKQIQMRMGQANVRRWSDEIIPYLTDEDPLGVDDFATHRVPLADAPQAYEMFQNKRDGAVKVLMQP
;
A
#
# COMPACT_ATOMS: atom_id res chain seq x y z
N MET A 1 -11.86 23.75 5.02
CA MET A 1 -10.48 23.24 5.10
C MET A 1 -9.89 23.11 3.71
N ARG A 2 -8.56 23.11 3.60
CA ARG A 2 -7.86 22.74 2.37
C ARG A 2 -7.73 21.22 2.26
N ALA A 3 -7.91 20.68 1.06
CA ALA A 3 -7.77 19.27 0.76
C ALA A 3 -7.28 19.06 -0.67
N LEU A 4 -6.50 18.00 -0.91
CA LEU A 4 -6.12 17.58 -2.25
C LEU A 4 -7.28 16.83 -2.90
N THR A 5 -7.84 17.41 -3.95
CA THR A 5 -8.94 16.85 -4.72
C THR A 5 -8.46 16.37 -6.10
N TRP A 6 -9.02 15.26 -6.55
CA TRP A 6 -8.83 14.75 -7.90
C TRP A 6 -9.69 15.54 -8.89
N GLN A 7 -9.12 15.97 -10.01
CA GLN A 7 -9.79 16.82 -11.03
C GLN A 7 -9.83 16.16 -12.41
N GLY A 8 -9.09 15.08 -12.58
CA GLY A 8 -8.90 14.40 -13.85
C GLY A 8 -7.63 13.56 -13.84
N LYS A 9 -7.45 12.79 -14.92
CA LYS A 9 -6.21 12.04 -15.14
C LYS A 9 -5.01 13.00 -15.06
N ARG A 10 -4.06 12.69 -14.17
CA ARG A 10 -2.88 13.51 -13.86
C ARG A 10 -3.17 14.97 -13.47
N ASN A 11 -4.33 15.24 -12.87
CA ASN A 11 -4.72 16.57 -12.44
C ASN A 11 -5.32 16.47 -11.05
N VAL A 12 -4.53 16.85 -10.05
CA VAL A 12 -4.96 17.00 -8.65
C VAL A 12 -4.71 18.45 -8.22
N ARG A 13 -5.54 18.97 -7.33
CA ARG A 13 -5.46 20.36 -6.88
C ARG A 13 -5.78 20.46 -5.41
N VAL A 14 -5.11 21.38 -4.72
CA VAL A 14 -5.49 21.73 -3.35
C VAL A 14 -6.62 22.74 -3.45
N GLU A 15 -7.79 22.37 -2.96
CA GLU A 15 -9.00 23.20 -2.99
C GLU A 15 -9.55 23.43 -1.59
N ASN A 16 -10.34 24.50 -1.44
CA ASN A 16 -11.12 24.71 -0.21
C ASN A 16 -12.41 23.90 -0.30
N VAL A 17 -12.59 22.99 0.65
CA VAL A 17 -13.77 22.16 0.83
C VAL A 17 -14.42 22.44 2.19
N PRO A 18 -15.70 22.10 2.39
CA PRO A 18 -16.33 22.21 3.71
C PRO A 18 -15.55 21.44 4.78
N ASP A 19 -15.51 21.97 6.00
CA ASP A 19 -14.94 21.25 7.13
C ASP A 19 -15.75 19.98 7.40
N PRO A 20 -15.09 18.85 7.75
CA PRO A 20 -15.79 17.65 8.12
C PRO A 20 -16.53 17.87 9.44
N ARG A 21 -17.60 17.12 9.63
CA ARG A 21 -18.39 17.13 10.87
C ARG A 21 -18.68 15.69 11.27
N ILE A 22 -18.98 15.49 12.55
CA ILE A 22 -19.57 14.24 13.02
C ILE A 22 -20.90 14.03 12.30
N GLU A 23 -21.05 12.90 11.60
CA GLU A 23 -22.33 12.50 10.99
C GLU A 23 -22.97 11.35 11.76
N GLU A 24 -22.15 10.44 12.28
CA GLU A 24 -22.58 9.31 13.09
C GLU A 24 -21.98 9.38 14.51
N PRO A 25 -22.65 8.84 15.54
CA PRO A 25 -22.11 8.80 16.90
C PRO A 25 -20.76 8.06 17.02
N THR A 26 -20.42 7.24 16.02
CA THR A 26 -19.17 6.48 15.94
C THR A 26 -18.05 7.22 15.22
N ASP A 27 -18.29 8.44 14.75
CA ASP A 27 -17.27 9.23 14.04
C ASP A 27 -16.31 9.91 15.03
N ALA A 28 -15.13 10.28 14.53
CA ALA A 28 -14.26 11.29 15.13
C ALA A 28 -13.79 12.26 14.06
N ILE A 29 -13.42 13.48 14.44
CA ILE A 29 -12.67 14.42 13.59
C ILE A 29 -11.25 14.50 14.11
N ILE A 30 -10.28 14.32 13.21
CA ILE A 30 -8.87 14.56 13.51
C ILE A 30 -8.35 15.73 12.69
N ARG A 31 -7.50 16.57 13.29
CA ARG A 31 -6.63 17.49 12.57
C ARG A 31 -5.38 16.73 12.17
N ILE A 32 -5.16 16.64 10.86
CA ILE A 32 -4.04 15.88 10.31
C ILE A 32 -2.75 16.65 10.56
N THR A 33 -1.75 15.96 11.09
CA THR A 33 -0.41 16.52 11.33
C THR A 33 0.61 16.00 10.32
N SER A 34 0.40 14.78 9.81
CA SER A 34 1.19 14.18 8.74
C SER A 34 0.33 13.21 7.93
N THR A 35 0.51 13.17 6.62
CA THR A 35 -0.20 12.24 5.73
C THR A 35 0.66 11.79 4.57
N GLY A 36 0.60 10.51 4.25
CA GLY A 36 1.42 9.90 3.20
C GLY A 36 0.89 10.06 1.78
N LEU A 37 1.84 10.04 0.83
CA LEU A 37 1.58 9.68 -0.56
C LEU A 37 1.88 8.19 -0.76
N CYS A 38 0.89 7.42 -1.20
CA CYS A 38 1.03 6.00 -1.46
C CYS A 38 1.19 5.70 -2.96
N GLY A 39 1.77 4.55 -3.29
CA GLY A 39 1.78 4.07 -4.68
C GLY A 39 0.38 3.81 -5.23
N SER A 40 -0.55 3.38 -4.37
CA SER A 40 -1.96 3.20 -4.73
C SER A 40 -2.65 4.51 -5.13
N ASP A 41 -2.22 5.66 -4.59
CA ASP A 41 -2.73 6.97 -5.02
C ASP A 41 -2.35 7.27 -6.49
N LEU A 42 -1.21 6.75 -6.98
CA LEU A 42 -0.84 6.87 -8.39
C LEU A 42 -1.75 6.04 -9.30
N HIS A 43 -2.32 4.95 -8.80
CA HIS A 43 -3.35 4.24 -9.54
C HIS A 43 -4.60 5.12 -9.74
N LEU A 44 -5.01 5.90 -8.73
CA LEU A 44 -6.10 6.89 -8.84
C LEU A 44 -5.74 8.02 -9.81
N TYR A 45 -4.47 8.44 -9.77
CA TYR A 45 -3.91 9.50 -10.62
C TYR A 45 -3.87 9.12 -12.11
N GLU A 46 -3.71 7.82 -12.43
CA GLU A 46 -3.43 7.34 -13.79
C GLU A 46 -4.42 6.30 -14.35
N VAL A 47 -4.63 5.18 -13.64
CA VAL A 47 -5.24 3.94 -14.18
C VAL A 47 -6.72 3.82 -13.80
N LEU A 48 -7.06 4.09 -12.55
CA LEU A 48 -8.40 3.94 -11.97
C LEU A 48 -9.32 5.14 -12.22
N THR A 49 -8.93 6.03 -13.15
CA THR A 49 -9.70 7.23 -13.54
C THR A 49 -11.17 6.99 -13.92
N PRO A 50 -11.60 5.82 -14.46
CA PRO A 50 -13.03 5.55 -14.70
C PRO A 50 -13.88 5.43 -13.42
N PHE A 51 -13.24 5.23 -12.26
CA PHE A 51 -13.89 5.05 -10.96
C PHE A 51 -13.74 6.27 -10.04
N MET A 52 -13.18 7.37 -10.56
CA MET A 52 -12.97 8.63 -9.86
C MET A 52 -13.95 9.71 -10.33
N THR A 53 -14.32 10.59 -9.42
CA THR A 53 -15.17 11.77 -9.66
C THR A 53 -14.37 13.04 -9.38
N PRO A 54 -14.43 14.07 -10.24
CA PRO A 54 -13.84 15.37 -9.92
C PRO A 54 -14.36 15.90 -8.57
N GLY A 55 -13.44 16.27 -7.68
CA GLY A 55 -13.74 16.68 -6.31
C GLY A 55 -13.46 15.61 -5.24
N ASP A 56 -13.22 14.34 -5.62
CA ASP A 56 -12.86 13.29 -4.67
C ASP A 56 -11.56 13.68 -3.92
N ILE A 57 -11.61 13.68 -2.59
CA ILE A 57 -10.46 13.99 -1.73
C ILE A 57 -9.58 12.74 -1.60
N LEU A 58 -8.28 12.85 -1.90
CA LEU A 58 -7.36 11.72 -1.96
C LEU A 58 -6.64 11.45 -0.62
N GLY A 59 -5.92 10.33 -0.58
CA GLY A 59 -4.99 9.96 0.48
C GLY A 59 -5.61 9.12 1.60
N HIS A 60 -4.82 8.22 2.15
CA HIS A 60 -5.28 7.22 3.12
C HIS A 60 -4.21 6.82 4.14
N GLU A 61 -3.19 7.66 4.30
CA GLU A 61 -2.09 7.41 5.22
C GLU A 61 -1.93 8.49 6.30
N PRO A 62 -2.97 8.84 7.07
CA PRO A 62 -2.88 9.96 8.00
C PRO A 62 -2.47 9.56 9.41
N MET A 63 -1.89 10.54 10.09
CA MET A 63 -1.95 10.67 11.53
C MET A 63 -2.27 12.10 11.93
N GLY A 64 -2.75 12.26 13.15
CA GLY A 64 -3.20 13.56 13.62
C GLY A 64 -3.58 13.59 15.09
N ILE A 65 -4.20 14.71 15.46
CA ILE A 65 -4.71 14.97 16.80
C ILE A 65 -6.24 14.98 16.74
N VAL A 66 -6.88 14.27 17.67
CA VAL A 66 -8.34 14.23 17.79
C VAL A 66 -8.86 15.62 18.18
N GLU A 67 -9.77 16.17 17.38
CA GLU A 67 -10.41 17.48 17.60
C GLU A 67 -11.86 17.35 18.08
N GLU A 68 -12.57 16.30 17.64
CA GLU A 68 -13.95 16.02 18.04
C GLU A 68 -14.21 14.51 18.07
N VAL A 69 -15.04 14.04 19.00
CA VAL A 69 -15.43 12.63 19.12
C VAL A 69 -16.95 12.49 19.21
N GLY A 70 -17.49 11.52 18.47
CA GLY A 70 -18.90 11.14 18.56
C GLY A 70 -19.22 10.43 19.89
N ALA A 71 -20.50 10.47 20.28
CA ALA A 71 -20.96 9.98 21.58
C ALA A 71 -20.79 8.46 21.80
N ALA A 72 -20.53 7.68 20.75
CA ALA A 72 -20.31 6.23 20.79
C ALA A 72 -18.83 5.84 20.58
N VAL A 73 -17.90 6.78 20.79
CA VAL A 73 -16.45 6.54 20.76
C VAL A 73 -15.92 6.59 22.21
N PRO A 74 -15.83 5.45 22.92
CA PRO A 74 -15.53 5.44 24.35
C PRO A 74 -14.06 5.69 24.66
N ASP A 75 -13.18 5.30 23.74
CA ASP A 75 -11.75 5.19 24.01
C ASP A 75 -10.93 6.35 23.44
N LEU A 76 -11.52 7.33 22.75
CA LEU A 76 -10.81 8.52 22.26
C LEU A 76 -11.26 9.79 22.99
N GLN A 77 -10.33 10.73 23.15
CA GLN A 77 -10.60 12.07 23.68
C GLN A 77 -9.90 13.13 22.83
N VAL A 78 -10.44 14.35 22.86
CA VAL A 78 -9.82 15.52 22.23
C VAL A 78 -8.39 15.68 22.76
N GLY A 79 -7.45 15.89 21.85
CA GLY A 79 -6.01 15.99 22.14
C GLY A 79 -5.24 14.69 22.00
N ASP A 80 -5.88 13.52 21.90
CA ASP A 80 -5.16 12.27 21.65
C ASP A 80 -4.45 12.31 20.29
N ARG A 81 -3.18 11.87 20.24
CA ARG A 81 -2.47 11.57 18.99
C ARG A 81 -2.86 10.19 18.48
N VAL A 82 -3.29 10.12 17.23
CA VAL A 82 -3.76 8.88 16.60
C VAL A 82 -3.22 8.72 15.19
N VAL A 83 -2.92 7.48 14.82
CA VAL A 83 -2.73 7.04 13.44
C VAL A 83 -4.02 6.35 12.99
N VAL A 84 -4.50 6.65 11.78
CA VAL A 84 -5.74 6.06 11.27
C VAL A 84 -5.42 5.05 10.17
N PRO A 85 -5.82 3.78 10.32
CA PRO A 85 -5.75 2.78 9.26
C PRO A 85 -6.45 3.23 7.99
N PHE A 86 -5.91 2.87 6.83
CA PHE A 86 -6.51 3.20 5.53
C PHE A 86 -7.91 2.57 5.33
N GLN A 87 -8.17 1.41 5.94
CA GLN A 87 -9.45 0.71 5.89
C GLN A 87 -10.38 1.10 7.04
N ILE A 88 -11.66 1.26 6.73
CA ILE A 88 -12.71 1.62 7.69
C ILE A 88 -13.39 0.32 8.16
N ALA A 89 -13.34 0.01 9.45
CA ALA A 89 -13.86 -1.26 9.98
C ALA A 89 -14.57 -1.06 11.33
N CYS A 90 -15.61 -1.87 11.61
CA CYS A 90 -16.44 -1.71 12.80
C CYS A 90 -15.88 -2.35 14.08
N GLY A 91 -14.92 -3.27 13.94
CA GLY A 91 -14.29 -3.97 15.06
C GLY A 91 -15.09 -5.11 15.70
N ASN A 92 -16.35 -5.32 15.30
CA ASN A 92 -17.24 -6.27 15.99
C ASN A 92 -17.93 -7.32 15.09
N CYS A 93 -17.90 -7.15 13.76
CA CYS A 93 -18.46 -8.14 12.85
C CYS A 93 -17.58 -9.40 12.76
N TRP A 94 -18.09 -10.48 12.14
CA TRP A 94 -17.36 -11.76 12.10
C TRP A 94 -15.98 -11.62 11.45
N MET A 95 -15.91 -10.88 10.35
CA MET A 95 -14.65 -10.58 9.65
C MET A 95 -13.67 -9.80 10.52
N CYS A 96 -14.12 -8.79 11.27
CA CYS A 96 -13.25 -8.03 12.17
C CYS A 96 -12.72 -8.91 13.31
N LEU A 97 -13.59 -9.70 13.93
CA LEU A 97 -13.23 -10.57 15.05
C LEU A 97 -12.30 -11.74 14.65
N THR A 98 -12.28 -12.11 13.37
CA THR A 98 -11.36 -13.12 12.81
C THR A 98 -10.07 -12.52 12.25
N GLY A 99 -9.83 -11.23 12.45
CA GLY A 99 -8.60 -10.55 12.03
C GLY A 99 -8.58 -10.12 10.56
N LEU A 100 -9.75 -9.98 9.94
CA LEU A 100 -9.94 -9.55 8.55
C LEU A 100 -10.72 -8.20 8.44
N PRO A 101 -10.27 -7.11 9.09
CA PRO A 101 -10.94 -5.80 9.02
C PRO A 101 -11.11 -5.26 7.59
N THR A 102 -10.26 -5.62 6.63
CA THR A 102 -10.47 -5.24 5.21
C THR A 102 -11.67 -5.91 4.56
N GLN A 103 -12.25 -6.91 5.21
CA GLN A 103 -13.47 -7.61 4.80
C GLN A 103 -14.65 -7.25 5.72
N CYS A 104 -14.59 -6.14 6.46
CA CYS A 104 -15.62 -5.76 7.43
C CYS A 104 -17.03 -5.75 6.81
N GLU A 105 -17.92 -6.57 7.37
CA GLU A 105 -19.29 -6.76 6.87
C GLU A 105 -20.17 -5.51 7.02
N THR A 106 -19.82 -4.62 7.96
CA THR A 106 -20.53 -3.36 8.21
C THR A 106 -20.19 -2.28 7.19
N THR A 107 -18.94 -2.24 6.74
CA THR A 107 -18.43 -1.17 5.87
C THR A 107 -18.13 -1.65 4.46
N GLN A 108 -18.33 -2.93 4.16
CA GLN A 108 -18.12 -3.50 2.83
C GLN A 108 -19.00 -2.82 1.79
N VAL A 109 -18.43 -2.60 0.60
CA VAL A 109 -19.13 -1.98 -0.52
C VAL A 109 -19.79 -3.06 -1.37
N SER A 110 -20.83 -3.67 -0.80
CA SER A 110 -21.52 -4.83 -1.38
C SER A 110 -22.12 -4.56 -2.78
N ALA A 111 -22.52 -3.31 -3.05
CA ALA A 111 -23.02 -2.89 -4.36
C ALA A 111 -21.99 -3.02 -5.49
N GLU A 112 -20.69 -2.98 -5.15
CA GLU A 112 -19.56 -3.11 -6.09
C GLU A 112 -18.86 -4.47 -5.93
N GLY A 113 -19.36 -5.35 -5.03
CA GLY A 113 -18.74 -6.65 -4.75
C GLY A 113 -17.37 -6.56 -4.06
N MET A 114 -17.08 -5.44 -3.39
CA MET A 114 -15.78 -5.16 -2.76
C MET A 114 -15.84 -5.30 -1.24
N GLY A 115 -14.66 -5.40 -0.63
CA GLY A 115 -14.48 -5.40 0.82
C GLY A 115 -14.79 -4.05 1.48
N ALA A 116 -14.27 -3.86 2.68
CA ALA A 116 -14.47 -2.66 3.50
C ALA A 116 -14.14 -1.37 2.74
N ALA A 117 -14.90 -0.31 3.01
CA ALA A 117 -14.63 1.03 2.51
C ALA A 117 -13.24 1.53 2.92
N LEU A 118 -12.62 2.30 2.03
CA LEU A 118 -11.27 2.85 2.21
C LEU A 118 -11.32 4.38 2.14
N PHE A 119 -10.47 5.05 2.92
CA PHE A 119 -10.31 6.49 2.81
C PHE A 119 -9.69 6.87 1.46
N GLY A 120 -10.15 7.98 0.89
CA GLY A 120 -9.52 8.64 -0.26
C GLY A 120 -9.36 7.78 -1.51
N TYR A 121 -10.23 6.78 -1.67
CA TYR A 121 -10.13 5.77 -2.73
C TYR A 121 -11.34 5.80 -3.67
N THR A 122 -11.33 4.95 -4.70
CA THR A 122 -12.38 4.94 -5.74
C THR A 122 -13.78 4.62 -5.19
N ARG A 123 -14.83 4.87 -6.00
CA ARG A 123 -16.20 4.44 -5.65
C ARG A 123 -16.36 2.94 -5.41
N LEU A 124 -15.47 2.11 -5.97
CA LEU A 124 -15.45 0.67 -5.70
C LEU A 124 -15.27 0.37 -4.21
N TYR A 125 -14.61 1.29 -3.50
CA TYR A 125 -14.40 1.23 -2.05
C TYR A 125 -15.09 2.39 -1.31
N GLY A 126 -16.19 2.88 -1.86
CA GLY A 126 -17.13 3.76 -1.16
C GLY A 126 -16.91 5.26 -1.35
N ALA A 127 -15.82 5.67 -2.01
CA ALA A 127 -15.48 7.08 -2.22
C ALA A 127 -15.54 7.94 -0.94
N VAL A 128 -15.08 7.37 0.18
CA VAL A 128 -15.02 8.09 1.46
C VAL A 128 -13.91 9.16 1.36
N PRO A 129 -14.16 10.42 1.76
CA PRO A 129 -13.15 11.48 1.71
C PRO A 129 -11.81 11.07 2.34
N GLY A 130 -10.73 11.33 1.61
CA GLY A 130 -9.37 11.00 2.01
C GLY A 130 -8.71 11.98 2.96
N ALA A 131 -7.45 11.69 3.23
CA ALA A 131 -6.68 12.27 4.31
C ALA A 131 -5.48 13.11 3.86
N GLN A 132 -5.36 13.46 2.58
CA GLN A 132 -4.49 14.54 2.12
C GLN A 132 -5.25 15.87 2.26
N ALA A 133 -5.51 16.26 3.50
CA ALA A 133 -6.33 17.41 3.89
C ALA A 133 -5.88 17.96 5.26
N GLU A 134 -6.44 19.09 5.70
CA GLU A 134 -6.17 19.64 7.04
C GLU A 134 -6.93 18.88 8.15
N TYR A 135 -8.11 18.35 7.85
CA TYR A 135 -8.91 17.55 8.78
C TYR A 135 -9.48 16.31 8.09
N LEU A 136 -9.76 15.27 8.87
CA LEU A 136 -10.39 14.03 8.41
C LEU A 136 -11.53 13.64 9.33
N ARG A 137 -12.68 13.30 8.75
CA ARG A 137 -13.71 12.51 9.44
C ARG A 137 -13.30 11.05 9.42
N VAL A 138 -13.27 10.43 10.57
CA VAL A 138 -12.95 9.02 10.76
C VAL A 138 -14.21 8.27 11.18
N PRO A 139 -14.90 7.55 10.28
CA PRO A 139 -15.98 6.67 10.65
C PRO A 139 -15.47 5.45 11.43
N GLN A 140 -16.34 4.88 12.27
CA GLN A 140 -15.99 3.72 13.11
C GLN A 140 -14.76 3.98 14.01
N ALA A 141 -14.65 5.20 14.54
CA ALA A 141 -13.53 5.66 15.36
C ALA A 141 -13.40 4.94 16.70
N GLN A 142 -14.41 4.19 17.13
CA GLN A 142 -14.30 3.29 18.28
C GLN A 142 -13.35 2.10 18.04
N TYR A 143 -12.94 1.83 16.79
CA TYR A 143 -12.06 0.70 16.45
C TYR A 143 -10.82 1.08 15.63
N GLY A 144 -11.00 1.95 14.62
CA GLY A 144 -9.96 2.24 13.63
C GLY A 144 -8.71 2.92 14.21
N PRO A 145 -8.83 4.12 14.80
CA PRO A 145 -7.69 4.89 15.31
C PRO A 145 -6.79 4.12 16.29
N ILE A 146 -5.48 4.27 16.09
CA ILE A 146 -4.42 3.71 16.92
C ILE A 146 -3.80 4.85 17.70
N LYS A 147 -3.97 4.87 19.03
CA LYS A 147 -3.32 5.85 19.90
C LYS A 147 -1.81 5.65 19.92
N VAL A 148 -1.07 6.75 19.87
CA VAL A 148 0.39 6.75 19.93
C VAL A 148 0.87 7.74 20.98
N PRO A 149 2.04 7.52 21.60
CA PRO A 149 2.52 8.38 22.69
C PRO A 149 2.87 9.79 22.21
N GLU A 150 2.78 10.74 23.14
CA GLU A 150 3.37 12.08 22.99
C GLU A 150 4.90 12.01 22.98
N GLY A 151 5.54 12.96 22.30
CA GLY A 151 7.01 13.12 22.31
C GLY A 151 7.69 12.77 20.99
N PRO A 152 7.68 11.51 20.51
CA PRO A 152 8.33 11.15 19.25
C PRO A 152 7.68 11.86 18.06
N PRO A 153 8.45 12.12 16.98
CA PRO A 153 7.95 12.74 15.77
C PRO A 153 6.88 11.86 15.12
N ASP A 154 6.02 12.48 14.32
CA ASP A 154 4.97 11.79 13.57
C ASP A 154 5.51 10.66 12.69
N ASP A 155 6.68 10.86 12.09
CA ASP A 155 7.37 9.87 11.25
C ASP A 155 7.57 8.52 11.96
N ARG A 156 7.72 8.53 13.29
CA ARG A 156 7.84 7.30 14.09
C ARG A 156 6.61 6.40 13.95
N PHE A 157 5.44 6.98 13.71
CA PHE A 157 4.16 6.29 13.81
C PHE A 157 3.30 6.33 12.54
N VAL A 158 3.43 7.38 11.71
CA VAL A 158 2.53 7.61 10.56
C VAL A 158 2.40 6.39 9.66
N TYR A 159 3.46 5.60 9.48
CA TYR A 159 3.45 4.41 8.64
C TYR A 159 2.58 3.26 9.17
N LEU A 160 2.12 3.31 10.43
CA LEU A 160 1.09 2.41 10.96
C LEU A 160 -0.25 2.53 10.22
N SER A 161 -0.48 3.62 9.48
CA SER A 161 -1.71 3.80 8.69
C SER A 161 -1.81 2.82 7.51
N ASP A 162 -0.67 2.42 6.94
CA ASP A 162 -0.57 1.54 5.75
C ASP A 162 0.80 0.84 5.66
N VAL A 163 1.87 1.56 5.31
CA VAL A 163 3.16 0.99 4.86
C VAL A 163 3.67 -0.12 5.76
N LEU A 164 3.73 0.12 7.07
CA LEU A 164 4.25 -0.84 8.04
C LEU A 164 3.37 -2.09 8.14
N PRO A 165 2.07 -2.00 8.45
CA PRO A 165 1.19 -3.17 8.47
C PRO A 165 1.13 -3.92 7.15
N THR A 166 1.20 -3.22 6.02
CA THR A 166 1.21 -3.82 4.69
C THR A 166 2.47 -4.65 4.46
N ALA A 167 3.64 -4.10 4.77
CA ALA A 167 4.91 -4.83 4.76
C ALA A 167 4.91 -6.00 5.78
N TRP A 168 4.38 -5.78 6.98
CA TRP A 168 4.30 -6.80 8.03
C TRP A 168 3.43 -7.97 7.64
N GLN A 169 2.26 -7.70 7.05
CA GLN A 169 1.39 -8.72 6.51
C GLN A 169 2.07 -9.49 5.39
N ALA A 170 2.77 -8.80 4.48
CA ALA A 170 3.47 -9.45 3.37
C ALA A 170 4.54 -10.43 3.87
N VAL A 171 5.34 -10.04 4.86
CA VAL A 171 6.34 -10.93 5.48
C VAL A 171 5.68 -12.07 6.27
N ALA A 172 4.62 -11.79 7.02
CA ALA A 172 3.88 -12.82 7.76
C ALA A 172 3.20 -13.83 6.83
N TYR A 173 2.70 -13.37 5.68
CA TYR A 173 2.10 -14.21 4.65
C TYR A 173 3.15 -15.03 3.90
N ALA A 174 4.32 -14.44 3.62
CA ALA A 174 5.45 -15.15 3.04
C ALA A 174 5.88 -16.35 3.91
N GLY A 175 5.71 -16.27 5.23
CA GLY A 175 5.96 -17.40 6.13
C GLY A 175 7.42 -17.85 6.08
N VAL A 176 8.34 -16.90 5.99
CA VAL A 176 9.79 -17.14 5.87
C VAL A 176 10.27 -17.91 7.12
N PRO A 177 10.90 -19.10 6.97
CA PRO A 177 11.49 -19.81 8.10
C PRO A 177 12.56 -18.96 8.80
N GLN A 178 12.78 -19.17 10.10
CA GLN A 178 13.88 -18.54 10.81
C GLN A 178 15.22 -18.89 10.15
N GLY A 179 16.03 -17.89 9.82
CA GLY A 179 17.28 -18.06 9.07
C GLY A 179 17.08 -18.39 7.58
N GLY A 180 15.84 -18.47 7.10
CA GLY A 180 15.48 -18.72 5.71
C GLY A 180 15.69 -17.50 4.81
N SER A 181 15.27 -17.64 3.56
CA SER A 181 15.52 -16.68 2.50
C SER A 181 14.23 -16.10 1.92
N VAL A 182 14.21 -14.80 1.64
CA VAL A 182 13.09 -14.14 0.97
C VAL A 182 13.57 -13.22 -0.13
N ALA A 183 12.91 -13.23 -1.27
CA ALA A 183 13.07 -12.21 -2.30
C ALA A 183 11.88 -11.24 -2.30
N VAL A 184 12.14 -9.94 -2.42
CA VAL A 184 11.12 -8.89 -2.54
C VAL A 184 11.24 -8.27 -3.92
N LEU A 185 10.18 -8.40 -4.72
CA LEU A 185 10.08 -7.78 -6.04
C LEU A 185 9.44 -6.40 -5.90
N GLY A 186 10.14 -5.37 -6.34
CA GLY A 186 9.80 -3.97 -6.13
C GLY A 186 10.32 -3.48 -4.78
N LEU A 187 11.10 -2.40 -4.80
CA LEU A 187 11.67 -1.71 -3.63
C LEU A 187 11.10 -0.29 -3.48
N GLY A 188 9.82 -0.10 -3.86
CA GLY A 188 9.05 1.07 -3.42
C GLY A 188 8.81 1.06 -1.91
N PRO A 189 8.00 1.99 -1.36
CA PRO A 189 7.77 2.07 0.09
C PRO A 189 7.43 0.74 0.77
N ILE A 190 6.48 -0.02 0.22
CA ILE A 190 6.08 -1.32 0.78
C ILE A 190 7.22 -2.33 0.70
N GLY A 191 7.90 -2.41 -0.44
CA GLY A 191 8.97 -3.39 -0.67
C GLY A 191 10.23 -3.13 0.14
N ASP A 192 10.68 -1.86 0.23
CA ASP A 192 11.76 -1.46 1.15
C ASP A 192 11.37 -1.86 2.57
N MET A 193 10.19 -1.44 3.04
CA MET A 193 9.75 -1.78 4.40
C MET A 193 9.61 -3.29 4.63
N ALA A 194 9.16 -4.06 3.63
CA ALA A 194 9.09 -5.53 3.72
C ALA A 194 10.47 -6.16 3.89
N CYS A 195 11.51 -5.65 3.23
CA CYS A 195 12.88 -6.08 3.47
C CYS A 195 13.30 -5.84 4.93
N ARG A 196 12.99 -4.67 5.49
CA ARG A 196 13.30 -4.32 6.89
C ARG A 196 12.58 -5.23 7.86
N VAL A 197 11.28 -5.45 7.62
CA VAL A 197 10.46 -6.33 8.45
C VAL A 197 10.94 -7.78 8.38
N ALA A 198 11.34 -8.26 7.21
CA ALA A 198 11.91 -9.60 7.05
C ALA A 198 13.18 -9.80 7.90
N GLN A 199 14.07 -8.80 7.93
CA GLN A 199 15.28 -8.85 8.74
C GLN A 199 14.97 -8.94 10.24
N VAL A 200 14.10 -8.06 10.76
CA VAL A 200 13.74 -8.10 12.20
C VAL A 200 12.93 -9.35 12.57
N LYS A 201 12.20 -9.93 11.63
CA LYS A 201 11.52 -11.23 11.78
C LYS A 201 12.42 -12.44 11.59
N GLY A 202 13.74 -12.24 11.44
CA GLY A 202 14.72 -13.31 11.48
C GLY A 202 14.97 -14.02 10.15
N ALA A 203 14.60 -13.42 9.01
CA ALA A 203 15.09 -13.90 7.72
C ALA A 203 16.62 -13.84 7.69
N GLY A 204 17.25 -14.96 7.31
CA GLY A 204 18.71 -15.05 7.22
C GLY A 204 19.25 -14.33 5.98
N ARG A 205 18.49 -14.32 4.89
CA ARG A 205 18.84 -13.61 3.65
C ARG A 205 17.64 -12.92 3.04
N VAL A 206 17.84 -11.68 2.62
CA VAL A 206 16.82 -10.84 2.00
C VAL A 206 17.36 -10.33 0.67
N PHE A 207 16.72 -10.74 -0.42
CA PHE A 207 17.03 -10.31 -1.77
C PHE A 207 16.03 -9.23 -2.20
N GLY A 208 16.50 -8.12 -2.76
CA GLY A 208 15.65 -7.03 -3.24
C GLY A 208 15.80 -6.80 -4.73
N VAL A 209 14.71 -6.77 -5.50
CA VAL A 209 14.75 -6.56 -6.96
C VAL A 209 14.03 -5.27 -7.32
N ASP A 210 14.69 -4.35 -8.01
CA ASP A 210 14.07 -3.13 -8.57
C ASP A 210 14.88 -2.66 -9.80
N LEU A 211 14.36 -1.66 -10.50
CA LEU A 211 15.01 -1.00 -11.66
C LEU A 211 15.42 0.45 -11.36
N VAL A 212 15.05 0.98 -10.18
CA VAL A 212 15.33 2.35 -9.75
C VAL A 212 16.61 2.37 -8.90
N PRO A 213 17.71 3.00 -9.35
CA PRO A 213 18.99 3.00 -8.64
C PRO A 213 18.89 3.47 -7.19
N GLU A 214 18.08 4.49 -6.92
CA GLU A 214 17.93 5.09 -5.59
C GLU A 214 17.26 4.11 -4.60
N ARG A 215 16.27 3.34 -5.07
CA ARG A 215 15.60 2.30 -4.28
C ARG A 215 16.55 1.14 -3.96
N LEU A 216 17.32 0.71 -4.96
CA LEU A 216 18.35 -0.32 -4.80
C LEU A 216 19.42 0.12 -3.80
N ARG A 217 19.93 1.36 -3.91
CA ARG A 217 20.94 1.90 -2.99
C ARG A 217 20.42 1.91 -1.56
N ARG A 218 19.22 2.44 -1.34
CA ARG A 218 18.59 2.55 -0.02
C ARG A 218 18.41 1.18 0.66
N ALA A 219 17.95 0.17 -0.08
CA ALA A 219 17.83 -1.18 0.44
C ALA A 219 19.20 -1.79 0.78
N ARG A 220 20.20 -1.59 -0.10
CA ARG A 220 21.57 -2.11 0.10
C ARG A 220 22.25 -1.52 1.34
N GLU A 221 22.03 -0.24 1.62
CA GLU A 221 22.56 0.44 2.82
C GLU A 221 22.04 -0.21 4.12
N ARG A 222 20.91 -0.94 4.08
CA ARG A 222 20.38 -1.72 5.19
C ARG A 222 20.74 -3.21 5.12
N GLY A 223 21.70 -3.60 4.29
CA GLY A 223 22.18 -4.99 4.19
C GLY A 223 21.28 -5.90 3.35
N VAL A 224 20.41 -5.36 2.50
CA VAL A 224 19.65 -6.15 1.51
C VAL A 224 20.55 -6.50 0.33
N GLU A 225 20.48 -7.75 -0.14
CA GLU A 225 21.17 -8.22 -1.33
C GLU A 225 20.38 -7.82 -2.58
N THR A 226 20.76 -6.70 -3.19
CA THR A 226 19.96 -6.10 -4.26
C THR A 226 20.35 -6.54 -5.67
N PHE A 227 19.36 -6.78 -6.52
CA PHE A 227 19.49 -7.10 -7.94
C PHE A 227 18.86 -5.99 -8.78
N ASP A 228 19.67 -5.37 -9.65
CA ASP A 228 19.20 -4.36 -10.59
C ASP A 228 18.62 -5.05 -11.83
N LEU A 229 17.31 -4.92 -12.04
CA LEU A 229 16.61 -5.55 -13.16
C LEU A 229 17.20 -5.14 -14.52
N ARG A 230 17.83 -3.96 -14.62
CA ARG A 230 18.43 -3.44 -15.85
C ARG A 230 19.76 -4.10 -16.20
N SER A 231 20.34 -4.87 -15.28
CA SER A 231 21.59 -5.60 -15.48
C SER A 231 21.39 -6.99 -16.07
N PHE A 232 20.16 -7.35 -16.44
CA PHE A 232 19.79 -8.65 -17.01
C PHE A 232 19.11 -8.43 -18.36
N ASP A 233 19.46 -9.27 -19.34
CA ASP A 233 18.86 -9.20 -20.68
C ASP A 233 17.41 -9.75 -20.66
N ASP A 234 17.16 -10.73 -19.79
CA ASP A 234 15.83 -11.28 -19.57
C ASP A 234 15.58 -11.77 -18.13
N GLU A 235 14.32 -12.14 -17.86
CA GLU A 235 13.86 -12.64 -16.57
C GLU A 235 14.58 -13.92 -16.12
N LYS A 236 14.99 -14.78 -17.05
CA LYS A 236 15.64 -16.06 -16.70
C LYS A 236 17.01 -15.83 -16.11
N GLU A 237 17.74 -14.84 -16.59
CA GLU A 237 19.05 -14.47 -16.04
C GLU A 237 18.93 -13.94 -14.61
N LEU A 238 17.94 -13.08 -14.34
CA LEU A 238 17.64 -12.61 -12.98
C LEU A 238 17.30 -13.80 -12.06
N VAL A 239 16.41 -14.69 -12.50
CA VAL A 239 16.01 -15.87 -11.74
C VAL A 239 17.21 -16.77 -11.46
N ALA A 240 18.06 -17.01 -12.46
CA ALA A 240 19.27 -17.81 -12.30
C ALA A 240 20.22 -17.16 -11.28
N ALA A 241 20.45 -15.85 -11.37
CA ALA A 241 21.34 -15.13 -10.46
C ALA A 241 20.90 -15.24 -8.98
N ILE A 242 19.59 -15.14 -8.70
CA ILE A 242 19.07 -15.31 -7.33
C ILE A 242 19.03 -16.79 -6.91
N ARG A 243 18.77 -17.71 -7.84
CA ARG A 243 18.85 -19.16 -7.56
C ARG A 243 20.26 -19.61 -7.21
N ASP A 244 21.28 -19.05 -7.86
CA ASP A 244 22.68 -19.31 -7.53
C ASP A 244 23.02 -18.87 -6.10
N GLN A 245 22.35 -17.83 -5.60
CA GLN A 245 22.43 -17.44 -4.19
C GLN A 245 21.71 -18.41 -3.24
N THR A 246 20.93 -19.37 -3.72
CA THR A 246 20.11 -20.26 -2.89
C THR A 246 20.34 -21.74 -3.21
N ASP A 247 21.59 -22.08 -3.56
CA ASP A 247 22.03 -23.44 -3.96
C ASP A 247 21.17 -24.02 -5.11
N GLY A 248 20.76 -23.17 -6.04
CA GLY A 248 19.92 -23.53 -7.19
C GLY A 248 18.44 -23.74 -6.85
N ARG A 249 18.03 -23.60 -5.58
CA ARG A 249 16.64 -23.90 -5.15
C ARG A 249 15.66 -22.76 -5.45
N GLY A 250 16.10 -21.52 -5.34
CA GLY A 250 15.24 -20.35 -5.19
C GLY A 250 15.00 -20.01 -3.72
N PRO A 251 14.55 -18.79 -3.40
CA PRO A 251 14.25 -18.38 -2.03
C PRO A 251 13.06 -19.14 -1.44
N ASP A 252 13.01 -19.26 -0.11
CA ASP A 252 11.90 -19.91 0.61
C ASP A 252 10.56 -19.23 0.35
N ALA A 253 10.59 -17.91 0.23
CA ALA A 253 9.43 -17.12 -0.14
C ALA A 253 9.79 -15.98 -1.11
N VAL A 254 8.78 -15.53 -1.84
CA VAL A 254 8.86 -14.32 -2.66
C VAL A 254 7.71 -13.39 -2.32
N ILE A 255 8.00 -12.11 -2.11
CA ILE A 255 7.02 -11.05 -1.91
C ILE A 255 6.90 -10.25 -3.21
N ASP A 256 5.71 -10.21 -3.80
CA ASP A 256 5.40 -9.28 -4.88
C ASP A 256 4.84 -7.98 -4.31
N ALA A 257 5.67 -6.94 -4.32
CA ALA A 257 5.34 -5.58 -3.91
C ALA A 257 5.28 -4.60 -5.11
N VAL A 258 5.03 -5.12 -6.33
CA VAL A 258 4.92 -4.31 -7.55
C VAL A 258 3.47 -4.11 -7.97
N GLY A 259 2.70 -5.19 -8.15
CA GLY A 259 1.34 -5.13 -8.68
C GLY A 259 1.25 -4.70 -10.16
N THR A 260 0.15 -4.07 -10.55
CA THR A 260 -0.16 -3.69 -11.95
C THR A 260 0.85 -2.76 -12.63
N GLU A 261 1.75 -2.12 -11.88
CA GLU A 261 2.80 -1.24 -12.41
C GLU A 261 4.02 -1.97 -12.96
N ALA A 262 4.01 -3.31 -12.98
CA ALA A 262 5.10 -4.09 -13.56
C ALA A 262 5.44 -3.57 -14.98
N HIS A 263 6.71 -3.37 -15.30
CA HIS A 263 7.06 -2.82 -16.62
C HIS A 263 6.87 -3.95 -17.65
N GLY A 264 5.83 -3.83 -18.51
CA GLY A 264 5.41 -4.86 -19.47
C GLY A 264 4.97 -4.25 -20.80
N SER A 265 4.92 -5.10 -21.84
CA SER A 265 5.03 -4.76 -23.28
C SER A 265 4.20 -3.56 -23.79
N ALA A 266 4.76 -2.86 -24.80
CA ALA A 266 4.15 -1.71 -25.45
C ALA A 266 2.71 -1.97 -25.99
N ALA A 267 2.36 -3.22 -26.27
CA ALA A 267 1.04 -3.62 -26.77
C ALA A 267 -0.08 -3.46 -25.71
N ALA A 268 0.17 -3.79 -24.45
CA ALA A 268 -0.80 -3.59 -23.36
C ALA A 268 -1.10 -2.11 -23.13
N ARG A 269 -0.08 -1.26 -23.31
CA ARG A 269 -0.18 0.20 -23.22
C ARG A 269 -1.09 0.80 -24.30
N MET A 270 -1.14 0.19 -25.48
CA MET A 270 -2.00 0.63 -26.59
C MET A 270 -3.47 0.31 -26.34
N VAL A 271 -3.77 -0.87 -25.77
CA VAL A 271 -5.15 -1.27 -25.40
C VAL A 271 -5.71 -0.39 -24.27
N GLN A 272 -4.90 -0.10 -23.25
CA GLN A 272 -5.29 0.80 -22.16
C GLN A 272 -5.53 2.26 -22.63
N ASN A 273 -4.76 2.75 -23.60
CA ASN A 273 -4.98 4.08 -24.17
C ASN A 273 -6.25 4.14 -25.03
N ALA A 274 -6.60 3.04 -25.70
CA ALA A 274 -7.81 2.98 -26.52
C ALA A 274 -9.10 2.95 -25.68
N SER A 275 -9.10 2.27 -24.53
CA SER A 275 -10.26 2.26 -23.62
C SER A 275 -10.52 3.62 -22.95
N ALA A 276 -9.48 4.43 -22.74
CA ALA A 276 -9.59 5.79 -22.20
C ALA A 276 -10.30 6.79 -23.14
N LEU A 277 -10.48 6.45 -24.43
CA LEU A 277 -11.18 7.27 -25.42
C LEU A 277 -12.69 6.99 -25.50
N LEU A 278 -13.20 5.99 -24.76
CA LEU A 278 -14.61 5.62 -24.77
C LEU A 278 -15.45 6.49 -23.83
N PRO A 279 -16.75 6.71 -24.13
CA PRO A 279 -17.66 7.42 -23.23
C PRO A 279 -17.68 6.79 -21.84
N ARG A 280 -17.61 7.62 -20.77
CA ARG A 280 -17.53 7.17 -19.36
C ARG A 280 -18.52 6.05 -18.99
N LYS A 281 -19.77 6.14 -19.46
CA LYS A 281 -20.84 5.15 -19.20
C LYS A 281 -20.57 3.74 -19.76
N LEU A 282 -19.74 3.62 -20.79
CA LEU A 282 -19.33 2.35 -21.39
C LEU A 282 -17.93 1.92 -20.91
N SER A 283 -17.11 2.86 -20.46
CA SER A 283 -15.73 2.58 -20.04
C SER A 283 -15.62 1.77 -18.73
N GLY A 284 -16.50 2.00 -17.75
CA GLY A 284 -16.44 1.30 -16.45
C GLY A 284 -16.65 -0.21 -16.58
N PRO A 285 -17.83 -0.67 -17.06
CA PRO A 285 -18.11 -2.11 -17.21
C PRO A 285 -17.17 -2.81 -18.20
N MET A 286 -16.60 -2.09 -19.17
CA MET A 286 -15.66 -2.65 -20.15
C MET A 286 -14.22 -2.70 -19.60
N ALA A 287 -13.81 -1.73 -18.78
CA ALA A 287 -12.53 -1.77 -18.07
C ALA A 287 -12.47 -2.90 -17.04
N GLU A 288 -13.57 -3.17 -16.33
CA GLU A 288 -13.70 -4.33 -15.44
C GLU A 288 -13.54 -5.66 -16.19
N ARG A 289 -14.06 -5.73 -17.42
CA ARG A 289 -14.10 -6.98 -18.21
C ARG A 289 -12.83 -7.24 -19.05
N PHE A 290 -12.05 -6.21 -19.35
CA PHE A 290 -10.89 -6.28 -20.26
C PHE A 290 -9.58 -5.71 -19.67
N SER A 291 -9.55 -5.34 -18.39
CA SER A 291 -8.27 -5.05 -17.74
C SER A 291 -7.48 -6.34 -17.58
N VAL A 292 -6.39 -6.44 -18.33
CA VAL A 292 -5.37 -7.48 -18.14
C VAL A 292 -4.26 -6.85 -17.31
N ASP A 293 -4.03 -7.41 -16.13
CA ASP A 293 -2.97 -6.95 -15.27
C ASP A 293 -1.60 -7.33 -15.83
N ARG A 294 -0.59 -6.51 -15.52
CA ARG A 294 0.78 -6.83 -15.91
C ARG A 294 1.33 -7.90 -14.97
N LEU A 295 1.27 -9.15 -15.41
CA LEU A 295 1.64 -10.32 -14.59
C LEU A 295 3.15 -10.59 -14.48
N ALA A 296 4.01 -9.71 -15.03
CA ALA A 296 5.45 -9.96 -15.08
C ALA A 296 6.06 -10.21 -13.68
N ALA A 297 5.79 -9.33 -12.70
CA ALA A 297 6.28 -9.52 -11.33
C ALA A 297 5.74 -10.81 -10.69
N LEU A 298 4.45 -11.10 -10.88
CA LEU A 298 3.81 -12.31 -10.36
C LEU A 298 4.41 -13.59 -10.98
N HIS A 299 4.63 -13.60 -12.29
CA HIS A 299 5.25 -14.72 -12.99
C HIS A 299 6.70 -14.91 -12.56
N THR A 300 7.46 -13.82 -12.39
CA THR A 300 8.80 -13.88 -11.81
C THR A 300 8.77 -14.43 -10.40
N ALA A 301 7.81 -14.04 -9.57
CA ALA A 301 7.67 -14.60 -8.23
C ALA A 301 7.39 -16.11 -8.25
N ILE A 302 6.47 -16.56 -9.10
CA ILE A 302 6.12 -17.97 -9.27
C ILE A 302 7.29 -18.78 -9.80
N GLU A 303 8.06 -18.24 -10.75
CA GLU A 303 9.23 -18.91 -11.30
C GLU A 303 10.37 -18.94 -10.27
N LEU A 304 10.63 -17.82 -9.60
CA LEU A 304 11.76 -17.65 -8.68
C LEU A 304 11.64 -18.50 -7.41
N VAL A 305 10.47 -18.53 -6.77
CA VAL A 305 10.27 -19.19 -5.47
C VAL A 305 10.69 -20.67 -5.51
N ARG A 306 11.25 -21.22 -4.45
CA ARG A 306 11.59 -22.65 -4.45
C ARG A 306 10.35 -23.56 -4.54
N ARG A 307 10.58 -24.82 -4.87
CA ARG A 307 9.56 -25.88 -4.71
C ARG A 307 9.11 -25.95 -3.24
N GLY A 308 7.80 -26.02 -3.02
CA GLY A 308 7.14 -25.99 -1.71
C GLY A 308 7.26 -24.65 -0.99
N GLY A 309 7.62 -23.56 -1.68
CA GLY A 309 7.74 -22.22 -1.12
C GLY A 309 6.45 -21.41 -1.22
N THR A 310 6.51 -20.17 -0.73
CA THR A 310 5.34 -19.28 -0.65
C THR A 310 5.53 -18.03 -1.50
N VAL A 311 4.50 -17.65 -2.25
CA VAL A 311 4.40 -16.33 -2.86
C VAL A 311 3.40 -15.49 -2.08
N SER A 312 3.87 -14.38 -1.52
CA SER A 312 3.02 -13.38 -0.87
C SER A 312 2.81 -12.19 -1.79
N VAL A 313 1.58 -11.95 -2.23
CA VAL A 313 1.23 -10.86 -3.14
C VAL A 313 0.61 -9.72 -2.36
N VAL A 314 1.32 -8.59 -2.30
CA VAL A 314 0.84 -7.36 -1.65
C VAL A 314 0.68 -6.21 -2.64
N GLY A 315 1.31 -6.29 -3.81
CA GLY A 315 1.02 -5.41 -4.94
C GLY A 315 -0.46 -5.50 -5.38
N VAL A 316 -1.02 -4.37 -5.79
CA VAL A 316 -2.42 -4.28 -6.20
C VAL A 316 -2.60 -4.85 -7.62
N TYR A 317 -3.58 -5.75 -7.76
CA TYR A 317 -4.09 -6.32 -9.02
C TYR A 317 -5.56 -5.93 -9.13
N GLY A 318 -5.96 -5.35 -10.26
CA GLY A 318 -7.28 -4.74 -10.47
C GLY A 318 -8.12 -5.39 -11.58
N GLY A 319 -7.50 -6.25 -12.39
CA GLY A 319 -8.11 -6.90 -13.54
C GLY A 319 -8.07 -8.42 -13.43
N MET A 320 -8.54 -9.09 -14.50
CA MET A 320 -8.43 -10.54 -14.59
C MET A 320 -6.99 -10.93 -14.93
N ALA A 321 -6.44 -11.89 -14.20
CA ALA A 321 -5.14 -12.48 -14.48
C ALA A 321 -5.30 -13.73 -15.37
N ASP A 322 -4.94 -13.63 -16.65
CA ASP A 322 -4.95 -14.75 -17.61
C ASP A 322 -3.80 -14.56 -18.62
N PRO A 323 -2.97 -15.58 -18.92
CA PRO A 323 -2.96 -16.95 -18.36
C PRO A 323 -2.08 -17.13 -17.13
N MET A 324 -2.63 -17.79 -16.11
CA MET A 324 -1.88 -18.23 -14.92
C MET A 324 -1.12 -19.54 -15.17
N PRO A 325 0.14 -19.67 -14.75
CA PRO A 325 0.96 -20.86 -14.98
C PRO A 325 0.60 -22.02 -14.04
N MET A 326 -0.60 -22.57 -14.20
CA MET A 326 -1.16 -23.60 -13.30
C MET A 326 -0.31 -24.87 -13.21
N LEU A 327 0.34 -25.27 -14.31
CA LEU A 327 1.28 -26.41 -14.28
C LEU A 327 2.43 -26.16 -13.31
N THR A 328 3.05 -24.99 -13.38
CA THR A 328 4.18 -24.60 -12.52
C THR A 328 3.73 -24.47 -11.06
N LEU A 329 2.58 -23.82 -10.81
CA LEU A 329 2.01 -23.67 -9.47
C LEU A 329 1.76 -25.04 -8.82
N PHE A 330 1.14 -25.96 -9.55
CA PHE A 330 0.82 -27.31 -9.07
C PHE A 330 2.08 -28.16 -8.87
N ASP A 331 2.97 -28.21 -9.87
CA ASP A 331 4.19 -29.03 -9.82
C ASP A 331 5.18 -28.58 -8.74
N LYS A 332 5.29 -27.26 -8.53
CA LYS A 332 6.13 -26.70 -7.46
C LYS A 332 5.43 -26.70 -6.10
N GLN A 333 4.15 -27.08 -6.00
CA GLN A 333 3.37 -27.04 -4.77
C GLN A 333 3.43 -25.65 -4.08
N ILE A 334 3.26 -24.59 -4.88
CA ILE A 334 3.38 -23.21 -4.39
C ILE A 334 2.18 -22.85 -3.53
N GLN A 335 2.44 -22.25 -2.38
CA GLN A 335 1.42 -21.58 -1.57
C GLN A 335 1.32 -20.12 -2.00
N MET A 336 0.09 -19.61 -2.21
CA MET A 336 -0.15 -18.21 -2.52
C MET A 336 -0.99 -17.57 -1.43
N ARG A 337 -0.56 -16.41 -0.95
CA ARG A 337 -1.31 -15.59 0.02
C ARG A 337 -1.32 -14.15 -0.45
N MET A 338 -2.45 -13.47 -0.33
CA MET A 338 -2.63 -12.13 -0.88
C MET A 338 -3.76 -11.37 -0.20
N GLY A 339 -3.86 -10.07 -0.49
CA GLY A 339 -4.98 -9.23 -0.10
C GLY A 339 -4.53 -7.90 0.50
N GLN A 340 -5.50 -7.00 0.66
CA GLN A 340 -5.28 -5.73 1.36
C GLN A 340 -4.80 -5.96 2.79
N ALA A 341 -4.01 -5.02 3.31
CA ALA A 341 -3.44 -5.15 4.64
C ALA A 341 -4.50 -4.96 5.73
N ASN A 342 -4.58 -5.93 6.63
CA ASN A 342 -5.45 -5.87 7.79
C ASN A 342 -4.79 -5.07 8.91
N VAL A 343 -4.63 -3.75 8.77
CA VAL A 343 -3.82 -2.90 9.67
C VAL A 343 -4.01 -3.21 11.16
N ARG A 344 -5.24 -3.15 11.68
CA ARG A 344 -5.51 -3.39 13.11
C ARG A 344 -5.18 -4.81 13.58
N ARG A 345 -5.10 -5.80 12.68
CA ARG A 345 -4.63 -7.16 13.02
C ARG A 345 -3.15 -7.14 13.41
N TRP A 346 -2.35 -6.20 12.90
CA TRP A 346 -0.90 -6.18 13.05
C TRP A 346 -0.39 -5.06 13.97
N SER A 347 -1.20 -4.04 14.26
CA SER A 347 -0.75 -2.84 14.99
C SER A 347 -0.07 -3.17 16.32
N ASP A 348 -0.67 -4.04 17.14
CA ASP A 348 -0.15 -4.38 18.47
C ASP A 348 1.16 -5.20 18.38
N GLU A 349 1.40 -5.92 17.28
CA GLU A 349 2.66 -6.60 17.01
C GLU A 349 3.76 -5.63 16.54
N ILE A 350 3.38 -4.52 15.88
CA ILE A 350 4.31 -3.57 15.27
C ILE A 350 4.75 -2.49 16.26
N ILE A 351 3.83 -1.97 17.09
CA ILE A 351 4.11 -0.88 18.05
C ILE A 351 5.37 -1.13 18.89
N PRO A 352 5.66 -2.34 19.39
CA PRO A 352 6.89 -2.62 20.15
C PRO A 352 8.21 -2.40 19.38
N TYR A 353 8.16 -2.24 18.05
CA TYR A 353 9.32 -1.95 17.20
C TYR A 353 9.49 -0.45 16.90
N LEU A 354 8.55 0.40 17.33
CA LEU A 354 8.57 1.85 17.09
C LEU A 354 9.19 2.58 18.29
N THR A 355 10.39 2.12 18.66
CA THR A 355 11.18 2.61 19.80
C THR A 355 12.29 3.56 19.33
N ASP A 356 12.96 4.23 20.28
CA ASP A 356 14.04 5.17 19.97
C ASP A 356 15.30 4.52 19.37
N GLU A 357 15.41 3.20 19.48
CA GLU A 357 16.46 2.44 18.78
C GLU A 357 16.18 2.32 17.27
N ASP A 358 14.94 2.59 16.85
CA ASP A 358 14.44 2.57 15.49
C ASP A 358 14.91 1.36 14.64
N PRO A 359 14.62 0.12 15.08
CA PRO A 359 15.06 -1.09 14.37
C PRO A 359 14.52 -1.18 12.92
N LEU A 360 13.41 -0.50 12.64
CA LEU A 360 12.78 -0.45 11.33
C LEU A 360 13.21 0.76 10.49
N GLY A 361 13.99 1.70 11.04
CA GLY A 361 14.42 2.93 10.34
C GLY A 361 13.23 3.76 9.87
N VAL A 362 12.20 3.92 10.71
CA VAL A 362 10.99 4.67 10.35
C VAL A 362 11.21 6.18 10.41
N ASP A 363 12.09 6.68 11.29
CA ASP A 363 12.27 8.12 11.47
C ASP A 363 12.85 8.80 10.23
N ASP A 364 13.70 8.09 9.49
CA ASP A 364 14.28 8.53 8.22
C ASP A 364 13.60 7.91 6.99
N PHE A 365 12.41 7.33 7.18
CA PHE A 365 11.78 6.57 6.11
C PHE A 365 11.32 7.46 4.94
N ALA A 366 10.73 8.61 5.27
CA ALA A 366 10.34 9.62 4.29
C ALA A 366 11.56 10.29 3.67
N THR A 367 11.64 10.22 2.34
CA THR A 367 12.67 10.95 1.59
C THR A 367 12.30 12.41 1.38
N HIS A 368 11.01 12.75 1.42
CA HIS A 368 10.51 14.11 1.23
C HIS A 368 9.42 14.44 2.25
N ARG A 369 9.45 15.67 2.75
CA ARG A 369 8.42 16.28 3.59
C ARG A 369 8.05 17.60 2.92
N VAL A 370 6.79 17.73 2.50
CA VAL A 370 6.30 18.88 1.74
C VAL A 370 5.04 19.46 2.39
N PRO A 371 4.75 20.76 2.27
CA PRO A 371 3.46 21.28 2.69
C PRO A 371 2.34 20.71 1.80
N LEU A 372 1.11 20.60 2.31
CA LEU A 372 -0.04 20.13 1.52
C LEU A 372 -0.23 20.92 0.22
N ALA A 373 0.09 22.21 0.22
CA ALA A 373 0.01 23.09 -0.96
C ALA A 373 0.84 22.58 -2.16
N ASP A 374 1.92 21.84 -1.91
CA ASP A 374 2.84 21.32 -2.93
C ASP A 374 2.52 19.87 -3.33
N ALA A 375 1.38 19.33 -2.87
CA ALA A 375 0.95 17.97 -3.18
C ALA A 375 0.90 17.68 -4.69
N PRO A 376 0.37 18.55 -5.58
CA PRO A 376 0.39 18.28 -7.02
C PRO A 376 1.80 18.05 -7.59
N GLN A 377 2.78 18.82 -7.15
CA GLN A 377 4.18 18.68 -7.54
C GLN A 377 4.78 17.38 -6.97
N ALA A 378 4.42 17.03 -5.74
CA ALA A 378 4.83 15.76 -5.13
C ALA A 378 4.30 14.54 -5.89
N TYR A 379 3.05 14.58 -6.37
CA TYR A 379 2.48 13.53 -7.24
C TYR A 379 3.27 13.40 -8.55
N GLU A 380 3.60 14.51 -9.21
CA GLU A 380 4.42 14.48 -10.43
C GLU A 380 5.83 13.93 -10.17
N MET A 381 6.48 14.39 -9.10
CA MET A 381 7.81 13.93 -8.69
C MET A 381 7.81 12.43 -8.42
N PHE A 382 6.83 11.95 -7.65
CA PHE A 382 6.71 10.55 -7.27
C PHE A 382 6.39 9.65 -8.46
N GLN A 383 5.44 10.05 -9.32
CA GLN A 383 5.08 9.33 -10.55
C GLN A 383 6.27 9.19 -11.51
N ASN A 384 7.07 10.23 -11.65
CA ASN A 384 8.23 10.25 -12.55
C ASN A 384 9.51 9.74 -11.88
N LYS A 385 9.46 9.33 -10.61
CA LYS A 385 10.61 8.84 -9.83
C LYS A 385 11.78 9.83 -9.85
N ARG A 386 11.48 11.13 -9.78
CA ARG A 386 12.48 12.21 -9.77
C ARG A 386 12.98 12.47 -8.35
N ASP A 387 14.14 13.11 -8.27
CA ASP A 387 14.71 13.67 -7.03
C ASP A 387 14.91 12.65 -5.89
N GLY A 388 14.99 11.36 -6.21
CA GLY A 388 15.10 10.29 -5.22
C GLY A 388 13.83 10.10 -4.38
N ALA A 389 12.65 10.48 -4.91
CA ALA A 389 11.38 10.25 -4.24
C ALA A 389 11.09 8.75 -4.07
N VAL A 390 11.00 8.31 -2.80
CA VAL A 390 10.61 6.95 -2.42
C VAL A 390 9.37 7.01 -1.55
N LYS A 391 9.40 7.77 -0.45
CA LYS A 391 8.24 8.03 0.39
C LYS A 391 8.11 9.53 0.64
N VAL A 392 6.92 10.07 0.37
CA VAL A 392 6.60 11.48 0.60
C VAL A 392 5.59 11.56 1.73
N LEU A 393 5.84 12.45 2.69
CA LEU A 393 4.87 12.89 3.68
C LEU A 393 4.49 14.34 3.40
N MET A 394 3.20 14.63 3.54
CA MET A 394 2.64 15.96 3.46
C MET A 394 2.32 16.47 4.86
N GLN A 395 2.60 17.74 5.10
CA GLN A 395 2.30 18.47 6.33
C GLN A 395 1.22 19.52 6.02
N PRO A 396 -0.05 19.26 6.40
CA PRO A 396 -1.19 20.15 6.10
C PRO A 396 -1.12 21.56 6.69
#